data_AF-A0A7J4PVI7-F1
#
_entry.id   AF-A0A7J4PVI7-F1
#
_cell.length_a   1.000
_cell.length_b   1.000
_cell.length_c   1.000
_cell.angle_alpha   90.00
_cell.angle_beta   90.00
_cell.angle_gamma   90.00
#
_symmetry.space_group_name_H-M   'P 1'
#
loop_
_entity.id
_entity.type
_entity.pdbx_description
1 polymer ?
#
loop_
_entity_poly.entity_id
_entity_poly.type
_entity_poly.pdbx_seq_one_letter_code
_entity_poly.pdbx_strand_id
1 'polypeptide(L)'
;MTTSATTYQASSDLQAAINGAQPGDTILVAPGVYDKMEITKSLNLIGDDAKIRAGEREIGIKIQAPDVKVSGFTVEGGFYGIHLVSSRNCTISNNIVTGCEEWGIGLVFSDENRIENNVANFNGLGGEGWYGIYLSNSN
;
A
#
# COMPACT_ATOMS: atom_id res chain seq x y z
N MET A 1 -10.43 25.02 -9.61
CA MET A 1 -8.98 25.21 -9.82
C MET A 1 -8.37 23.83 -9.82
N THR A 2 -7.83 23.37 -10.94
CA THR A 2 -7.09 22.09 -11.00
C THR A 2 -5.77 22.29 -10.28
N THR A 3 -5.63 21.75 -9.08
CA THR A 3 -4.32 21.60 -8.44
C THR A 3 -3.46 20.78 -9.39
N SER A 4 -2.34 21.34 -9.83
CA SER A 4 -1.40 20.62 -10.69
C SER A 4 -0.72 19.56 -9.81
N ALA A 5 -0.89 18.29 -10.17
CA ALA A 5 -0.24 17.18 -9.46
C ALA A 5 1.27 17.43 -9.45
N THR A 6 1.84 17.50 -8.25
CA THR A 6 3.27 17.74 -8.08
C THR A 6 3.97 16.44 -7.72
N THR A 7 5.22 16.29 -8.16
CA THR A 7 6.06 15.13 -7.84
C THR A 7 7.12 15.51 -6.81
N TYR A 8 7.25 14.74 -5.74
CA TYR A 8 8.22 14.94 -4.67
C TYR A 8 9.02 13.67 -4.38
N GLN A 9 10.24 13.84 -3.88
CA GLN A 9 11.09 12.74 -3.40
C GLN A 9 11.01 12.66 -1.88
N ALA A 10 10.70 11.49 -1.34
CA ALA A 10 10.70 11.20 0.10
C ALA A 10 11.76 10.15 0.43
N SER A 11 12.54 10.37 1.50
CA SER A 11 13.65 9.49 1.91
C SER A 11 13.73 9.24 3.43
N SER A 12 12.80 9.78 4.22
CA SER A 12 12.82 9.62 5.68
C SER A 12 11.42 9.41 6.24
N ASP A 13 10.72 10.48 6.61
CA ASP A 13 9.37 10.42 7.15
C ASP A 13 8.35 10.39 6.03
N LEU A 14 8.06 9.17 5.57
CA LEU A 14 7.12 8.95 4.48
C LEU A 14 5.68 9.34 4.88
N GLN A 15 5.30 9.16 6.15
CA GLN A 15 3.98 9.57 6.62
C GLN A 15 3.84 11.09 6.61
N ALA A 16 4.88 11.84 7.00
CA ALA A 16 4.89 13.30 6.89
C ALA A 16 4.78 13.77 5.44
N ALA A 17 5.45 13.10 4.49
CA ALA A 17 5.32 13.39 3.07
C ALA A 17 3.88 13.14 2.57
N ILE A 18 3.27 12.02 2.94
CA ILE A 18 1.86 11.71 2.64
C ILE A 18 0.93 12.79 3.25
N ASN A 19 1.18 13.20 4.49
CA ASN A 19 0.38 14.20 5.19
C ASN A 19 0.50 15.59 4.55
N GLY A 20 1.67 15.96 4.04
CA GLY A 20 1.93 17.24 3.36
C GLY A 20 1.45 17.30 1.91
N ALA A 21 1.34 16.15 1.24
CA ALA A 21 0.90 16.07 -0.15
C ALA A 21 -0.54 16.56 -0.35
N GLN A 22 -0.78 17.17 -1.52
CA GLN A 22 -2.11 17.54 -1.98
C GLN A 22 -2.77 16.36 -2.73
N PRO A 23 -4.11 16.30 -2.79
CA PRO A 23 -4.80 15.31 -3.58
C PRO A 23 -4.35 15.33 -5.05
N GLY A 24 -3.96 14.16 -5.57
CA GLY A 24 -3.45 13.93 -6.92
C GLY A 24 -1.92 13.95 -7.04
N ASP A 25 -1.19 14.34 -6.00
CA ASP A 25 0.27 14.39 -6.02
C ASP A 25 0.91 13.01 -6.19
N THR A 26 2.17 13.01 -6.61
CA THR A 26 3.01 11.82 -6.72
C THR A 26 4.17 11.90 -5.75
N ILE A 27 4.34 10.89 -4.91
CA ILE A 27 5.45 10.74 -3.98
C ILE A 27 6.31 9.59 -4.50
N LEU A 28 7.53 9.93 -4.90
CA LEU A 28 8.58 8.98 -5.23
C LEU A 28 9.36 8.66 -3.96
N VAL A 29 9.46 7.39 -3.61
CA VAL A 29 10.11 6.92 -2.39
C VAL A 29 11.43 6.27 -2.75
N ALA A 30 12.51 6.86 -2.26
CA ALA A 30 13.86 6.37 -2.49
C ALA A 30 14.11 5.01 -1.81
N PRO A 31 15.12 4.24 -2.23
CA PRO A 31 15.52 3.02 -1.56
C PRO A 31 15.74 3.22 -0.07
N GLY A 32 15.19 2.33 0.75
CA GLY A 32 15.24 2.48 2.20
C GLY A 32 14.27 1.56 2.93
N VAL A 33 14.35 1.56 4.26
CA VAL A 33 13.41 0.86 5.13
C VAL A 33 12.56 1.88 5.87
N TYR A 34 11.25 1.75 5.73
CA TYR A 34 10.25 2.66 6.27
C TYR A 34 9.29 1.90 7.17
N ASP A 35 8.71 2.63 8.12
CA ASP A 35 7.63 2.14 8.98
C ASP A 35 6.32 2.01 8.18
N LYS A 36 5.30 1.43 8.81
CA LYS A 36 3.94 1.40 8.27
C LYS A 36 3.39 2.79 7.97
N MET A 37 2.44 2.85 7.05
CA MET A 37 1.82 4.11 6.63
C MET A 37 0.34 3.99 6.32
N GLU A 38 -0.32 5.15 6.34
CA GLU A 38 -1.74 5.30 6.05
C GLU A 38 -1.95 6.40 5.02
N ILE A 39 -2.68 6.06 3.95
CA ILE A 39 -3.05 6.94 2.84
C ILE A 39 -4.54 7.24 2.94
N THR A 40 -4.87 8.47 3.33
CA THR A 40 -6.25 8.96 3.52
C THR A 40 -6.70 10.00 2.50
N LYS A 41 -5.88 10.22 1.46
CA LYS A 41 -6.16 11.16 0.35
C LYS A 41 -5.70 10.55 -0.96
N SER A 42 -6.33 10.96 -2.07
CA SER A 42 -5.95 10.52 -3.41
C SER A 42 -4.52 10.95 -3.74
N LEU A 43 -3.63 10.02 -4.03
CA LEU A 43 -2.24 10.29 -4.43
C LEU A 43 -1.62 9.07 -5.10
N ASN A 44 -0.47 9.27 -5.76
CA ASN A 44 0.36 8.19 -6.25
C ASN A 44 1.58 8.05 -5.34
N LEU A 45 1.85 6.83 -4.88
CA LEU A 45 2.99 6.48 -4.06
C LEU A 45 3.80 5.41 -4.80
N ILE A 46 5.02 5.74 -5.17
CA ILE A 46 5.86 4.90 -6.04
C ILE A 46 7.20 4.66 -5.35
N GLY A 47 7.45 3.42 -4.95
CA GLY A 47 8.71 2.96 -4.41
C GLY A 47 9.71 2.59 -5.49
N ASP A 48 10.98 2.86 -5.20
CA ASP A 48 12.15 2.34 -5.92
C ASP A 48 13.00 1.61 -4.88
N ASP A 49 12.94 0.28 -4.85
CA ASP A 49 13.57 -0.56 -3.82
C ASP A 49 13.25 -0.11 -2.37
N ALA A 50 12.03 0.41 -2.18
CA ALA A 50 11.54 0.88 -0.89
C ALA A 50 10.88 -0.28 -0.12
N LYS A 51 11.37 -0.54 1.09
CA LYS A 51 10.90 -1.60 1.96
C LYS A 51 10.05 -1.05 3.10
N ILE A 52 8.85 -1.58 3.27
CA ILE A 52 7.97 -1.30 4.40
C ILE A 52 8.09 -2.45 5.39
N ARG A 53 8.37 -2.14 6.66
CA ARG A 53 8.41 -3.13 7.74
C ARG A 53 7.32 -2.81 8.74
N ALA A 54 6.38 -3.72 8.91
CA ALA A 54 5.28 -3.59 9.87
C ALA A 54 5.40 -4.60 11.00
N GLY A 55 5.00 -4.22 12.21
CA GLY A 55 4.91 -5.13 13.35
C GLY A 55 3.71 -6.08 13.27
N GLU A 56 3.75 -7.16 14.05
CA GLU A 56 2.76 -8.27 14.09
C GLU A 56 1.28 -7.83 14.08
N ARG A 57 0.95 -6.69 14.71
CA ARG A 57 -0.43 -6.19 14.84
C ARG A 57 -0.72 -4.96 13.99
N GLU A 58 0.12 -4.68 13.01
CA GLU A 58 0.06 -3.49 12.16
C GLU A 58 -0.33 -3.81 10.73
N ILE A 59 -0.60 -2.76 9.96
CA ILE A 59 -0.85 -2.84 8.53
C ILE A 59 0.31 -2.14 7.84
N GLY A 60 1.00 -2.78 6.90
CA GLY A 60 2.12 -2.17 6.18
C GLY A 60 1.72 -0.89 5.44
N ILE A 61 0.81 -1.02 4.48
CA ILE A 61 0.25 0.11 3.73
C ILE A 61 -1.26 0.05 3.84
N LYS A 62 -1.85 0.98 4.60
CA LYS A 62 -3.30 1.11 4.73
C LYS A 62 -3.82 2.19 3.79
N ILE A 63 -4.84 1.87 3.00
CA ILE A 63 -5.44 2.78 2.02
C ILE A 63 -6.91 2.97 2.38
N GLN A 64 -7.29 4.23 2.58
CA GLN A 64 -8.65 4.66 2.93
C GLN A 64 -9.04 5.90 2.11
N ALA A 65 -8.81 5.85 0.80
CA ALA A 65 -9.09 6.94 -0.11
C ALA A 65 -9.35 6.41 -1.52
N PRO A 66 -10.14 7.13 -2.33
CA PRO A 66 -10.27 6.81 -3.74
C PRO A 66 -9.04 7.28 -4.53
N ASP A 67 -8.88 6.76 -5.74
CA ASP A 67 -7.91 7.26 -6.72
C ASP A 67 -6.45 7.22 -6.23
N VAL A 68 -6.09 6.16 -5.49
CA VAL A 68 -4.74 5.94 -4.99
C VAL A 68 -3.98 4.97 -5.89
N LYS A 69 -2.70 5.27 -6.17
CA LYS A 69 -1.78 4.30 -6.79
C LYS A 69 -0.67 3.96 -5.82
N VAL A 70 -0.42 2.67 -5.61
CA VAL A 70 0.73 2.18 -4.83
C VAL A 70 1.50 1.17 -5.66
N SER A 71 2.78 1.44 -5.88
CA SER A 71 3.63 0.53 -6.66
C SER A 71 5.09 0.52 -6.27
N GLY A 72 5.78 -0.60 -6.52
CA GLY A 72 7.24 -0.69 -6.38
C GLY A 72 7.74 -0.89 -4.95
N PHE A 73 6.87 -1.31 -4.03
CA PHE A 73 7.26 -1.57 -2.65
C PHE A 73 7.51 -3.05 -2.37
N THR A 74 8.45 -3.30 -1.46
CA THR A 74 8.50 -4.57 -0.72
C THR A 74 7.87 -4.36 0.65
N VAL A 75 6.75 -5.02 0.95
CA VAL A 75 6.09 -4.98 2.26
C VAL A 75 6.37 -6.28 2.99
N GLU A 76 7.00 -6.18 4.17
CA GLU A 76 7.41 -7.33 4.99
C GLU A 76 6.80 -7.24 6.40
N GLY A 77 6.24 -8.36 6.86
CA GLY A 77 5.60 -8.43 8.18
C GLY A 77 4.22 -7.78 8.19
N GLY A 78 3.73 -7.44 9.38
CA GLY A 78 2.37 -6.93 9.56
C GLY A 78 1.35 -8.03 9.83
N PHE A 79 0.24 -7.63 10.44
CA PHE A 79 -0.97 -8.44 10.44
C PHE A 79 -1.53 -8.52 9.00
N TYR A 80 -1.56 -7.38 8.32
CA TYR A 80 -1.92 -7.24 6.91
C TYR A 80 -0.82 -6.48 6.15
N GLY A 81 -0.55 -6.87 4.91
CA GLY A 81 0.48 -6.21 4.10
C GLY A 81 -0.01 -4.88 3.51
N ILE A 82 -0.74 -4.95 2.40
CA ILE A 82 -1.42 -3.81 1.77
C ILE A 82 -2.93 -4.00 1.96
N HIS A 83 -3.59 -3.07 2.62
CA HIS A 83 -5.00 -3.21 2.97
C HIS A 83 -5.81 -2.00 2.50
N LEU A 84 -6.74 -2.25 1.56
CA LEU A 84 -7.70 -1.28 1.07
C LEU A 84 -9.00 -1.43 1.87
N VAL A 85 -9.45 -0.33 2.46
CA VAL A 85 -10.68 -0.26 3.24
C VAL A 85 -11.56 0.84 2.69
N SER A 86 -12.76 0.50 2.25
CA SER A 86 -13.73 1.46 1.70
C SER A 86 -13.14 2.37 0.61
N SER A 87 -12.30 1.80 -0.26
CA SER A 87 -11.54 2.52 -1.28
C SER A 87 -11.99 2.15 -2.68
N ARG A 88 -12.00 3.11 -3.61
CA ARG A 88 -12.41 2.89 -5.01
C ARG A 88 -11.40 3.39 -6.02
N ASN A 89 -11.38 2.82 -7.22
CA ASN A 89 -10.55 3.29 -8.33
C ASN A 89 -9.05 3.38 -7.97
N CYS A 90 -8.58 2.51 -7.07
CA CYS A 90 -7.18 2.42 -6.71
C CYS A 90 -6.45 1.41 -7.59
N THR A 91 -5.15 1.61 -7.79
CA THR A 91 -4.27 0.65 -8.46
C THR A 91 -3.15 0.23 -7.53
N ILE A 92 -3.07 -1.05 -7.23
CA ILE A 92 -1.97 -1.67 -6.48
C ILE A 92 -1.18 -2.51 -7.47
N SER A 93 0.06 -2.14 -7.73
CA SER A 93 0.84 -2.83 -8.76
C SER A 93 2.32 -2.96 -8.51
N ASN A 94 2.94 -4.03 -9.00
CA ASN A 94 4.39 -4.24 -8.90
C ASN A 94 4.91 -4.18 -7.45
N ASN A 95 4.13 -4.66 -6.49
CA ASN A 95 4.56 -4.79 -5.10
C ASN A 95 4.88 -6.25 -4.77
N ILE A 96 5.85 -6.44 -3.88
CA ILE A 96 6.14 -7.72 -3.24
C ILE A 96 5.61 -7.63 -1.82
N VAL A 97 4.75 -8.57 -1.40
CA VAL A 97 4.14 -8.58 -0.07
C VAL A 97 4.33 -9.94 0.56
N THR A 98 5.03 -10.00 1.70
CA THR A 98 5.44 -11.27 2.29
C THR A 98 5.52 -11.24 3.82
N GLY A 99 5.34 -12.41 4.44
CA GLY A 99 5.49 -12.58 5.88
C GLY A 99 4.39 -11.91 6.71
N CYS A 100 3.24 -11.58 6.12
CA CYS A 100 2.09 -11.07 6.87
C CYS A 100 1.38 -12.22 7.61
N GLU A 101 0.84 -11.96 8.81
CA GLU A 101 0.14 -12.98 9.61
C GLU A 101 -1.19 -13.43 8.99
N GLU A 102 -1.87 -12.56 8.26
CA GLU A 102 -3.13 -12.85 7.56
C GLU A 102 -2.96 -12.62 6.06
N TRP A 103 -3.69 -11.67 5.46
CA TRP A 103 -3.59 -11.42 4.02
C TRP A 103 -2.41 -10.51 3.65
N GLY A 104 -1.76 -10.87 2.54
CA GLY A 104 -0.79 -10.01 1.88
C GLY A 104 -1.47 -8.76 1.34
N ILE A 105 -2.36 -8.91 0.36
CA ILE A 105 -3.15 -7.80 -0.20
C ILE A 105 -4.63 -8.05 0.08
N GLY A 106 -5.24 -7.20 0.90
CA GLY A 106 -6.65 -7.30 1.28
C GLY A 106 -7.50 -6.15 0.76
N LEU A 107 -8.67 -6.45 0.22
CA LEU A 107 -9.69 -5.47 -0.17
C LEU A 107 -10.96 -5.74 0.64
N VAL A 108 -11.40 -4.73 1.40
CA VAL A 108 -12.59 -4.81 2.23
C VAL A 108 -13.51 -3.62 1.90
N PHE A 109 -14.73 -3.90 1.46
CA PHE A 109 -15.69 -2.90 0.98
C PHE A 109 -15.10 -1.95 -0.09
N SER A 110 -14.24 -2.47 -0.95
CA SER A 110 -13.40 -1.67 -1.84
C SER A 110 -13.60 -2.08 -3.30
N ASP A 111 -14.43 -1.33 -4.02
CA ASP A 111 -14.84 -1.64 -5.40
C ASP A 111 -14.03 -0.89 -6.46
N GLU A 112 -14.02 -1.40 -7.69
CA GLU A 112 -13.40 -0.77 -8.87
C GLU A 112 -11.87 -0.62 -8.72
N ASN A 113 -11.23 -1.53 -8.01
CA ASN A 113 -9.79 -1.48 -7.79
C ASN A 113 -9.05 -2.44 -8.72
N ARG A 114 -7.84 -2.05 -9.14
CA ARG A 114 -6.97 -2.88 -9.98
C ARG A 114 -5.78 -3.40 -9.19
N ILE A 115 -5.71 -4.71 -9.02
CA ILE A 115 -4.61 -5.40 -8.35
C ILE A 115 -3.83 -6.18 -9.43
N GLU A 116 -2.69 -5.65 -9.87
CA GLU A 116 -1.97 -6.18 -11.04
C GLU A 116 -0.47 -6.34 -10.78
N ASN A 117 0.14 -7.41 -11.28
CA ASN A 117 1.60 -7.63 -11.20
C ASN A 117 2.18 -7.59 -9.77
N ASN A 118 1.40 -7.96 -8.76
CA ASN A 118 1.92 -8.10 -7.40
C ASN A 118 2.35 -9.54 -7.13
N VAL A 119 3.36 -9.71 -6.28
CA VAL A 119 3.76 -11.00 -5.72
C VAL A 119 3.37 -10.99 -4.24
N ALA A 120 2.30 -11.70 -3.89
CA ALA A 120 1.85 -11.85 -2.51
C ALA A 120 2.07 -13.31 -2.06
N ASN A 121 3.20 -13.60 -1.43
CA ASN A 121 3.62 -14.95 -1.06
C ASN A 121 4.00 -15.07 0.42
N PHE A 122 3.89 -16.27 0.99
CA PHE A 122 4.19 -16.53 2.40
C PHE A 122 3.42 -15.61 3.38
N ASN A 123 2.14 -15.35 3.08
CA ASN A 123 1.22 -14.61 3.94
C ASN A 123 0.16 -15.55 4.50
N GLY A 124 -0.25 -15.35 5.74
CA GLY A 124 -1.19 -16.20 6.48
C GLY A 124 -0.49 -16.92 7.63
N LEU A 125 -1.27 -17.49 8.56
CA LEU A 125 -0.77 -18.11 9.80
C LEU A 125 0.52 -18.92 9.57
N GLY A 126 1.61 -18.54 10.24
CA GLY A 126 2.91 -19.22 10.15
C GLY A 126 3.63 -19.12 8.80
N GLY A 127 3.23 -18.22 7.90
CA GLY A 127 3.77 -18.12 6.54
C GLY A 127 3.32 -19.25 5.61
N GLU A 128 2.25 -19.98 5.99
CA GLU A 128 1.75 -21.14 5.24
C GLU A 128 1.14 -20.79 3.88
N GLY A 129 0.93 -19.49 3.59
CA GLY A 129 0.60 -19.00 2.25
C GLY A 129 -0.89 -19.00 1.91
N TRP A 130 -1.78 -18.97 2.90
CA TRP A 130 -3.22 -19.11 2.68
C TRP A 130 -3.89 -17.89 2.04
N TYR A 131 -3.34 -16.68 2.25
CA TYR A 131 -4.00 -15.44 1.85
C TYR A 131 -3.05 -14.49 1.12
N GLY A 132 -2.73 -14.81 -0.15
CA GLY A 132 -1.99 -13.90 -1.02
C GLY A 132 -2.79 -12.62 -1.30
N ILE A 133 -3.92 -12.77 -2.00
CA ILE A 133 -4.88 -11.70 -2.28
C ILE A 133 -6.25 -12.10 -1.74
N TYR A 134 -6.84 -11.25 -0.91
CA TYR A 134 -8.12 -11.48 -0.25
C TYR A 134 -9.12 -10.39 -0.61
N LEU A 135 -10.35 -10.78 -0.96
CA LEU A 135 -11.45 -9.86 -1.27
C LEU A 135 -12.65 -10.16 -0.35
N SER A 136 -13.17 -9.13 0.29
CA SER A 136 -14.40 -9.18 1.07
C SER A 136 -15.30 -8.01 0.69
N ASN A 137 -16.50 -8.32 0.21
CA ASN A 137 -17.51 -7.32 -0.20
C ASN A 137 -16.91 -6.26 -1.16
N SER A 138 -16.11 -6.72 -2.14
CA SER A 138 -15.33 -5.88 -3.04
C SER A 138 -15.41 -6.46 -4.45
N ASN A 139 -15.50 -5.61 -5.48
CA ASN A 139 -15.52 -6.00 -6.89
C ASN A 139 -14.43 -5.32 -7.73
#